data_AF-A0A9P3LXL1-F1
#
_entry.id   AF-A0A9P3LXL1-F1
#
_cell.length_a   1.000
_cell.length_b   1.000
_cell.length_c   1.000
_cell.angle_alpha   90.00
_cell.angle_beta   90.00
_cell.angle_gamma   90.00
#
_symmetry.space_group_name_H-M   'P 1'
#
loop_
_entity.id
_entity.type
_entity.pdbx_description
1 polymer ?
#
loop_
_entity_poly.entity_id
_entity_poly.type
_entity_poly.pdbx_seq_one_letter_code
_entity_poly.pdbx_strand_id
1 'polypeptide(L)' 'MGKKRVAKRSKVKPFIKVINYNHMMPTRYGLDLESLKSVVTLDSFKEPSQREESKKAIKKLFEERYNSGKNKWFFSKLRF' A
#
# COMPACT_ATOMS: atom_id res chain seq x y z
N MET A 1 19.86 -4.61 -14.20
CA MET A 1 18.71 -3.93 -14.85
C MET A 1 19.06 -2.46 -15.05
N GLY A 2 18.75 -1.85 -16.20
CA GLY A 2 18.98 -0.41 -16.40
C GLY A 2 18.09 0.49 -15.52
N LYS A 3 18.58 1.71 -15.20
CA LYS A 3 17.92 2.65 -14.26
C LYS A 3 16.43 2.89 -14.58
N LYS A 4 16.09 3.15 -15.85
CA LYS A 4 14.70 3.33 -16.31
C LYS A 4 13.81 2.10 -16.08
N ARG A 5 14.37 0.89 -16.28
CA ARG A 5 13.63 -0.38 -16.11
C ARG A 5 13.38 -0.68 -14.63
N VAL A 6 14.34 -0.37 -13.77
CA VAL A 6 14.18 -0.48 -12.30
C VAL A 6 13.06 0.44 -11.83
N ALA A 7 13.11 1.72 -12.21
CA ALA A 7 12.07 2.69 -11.83
C ALA A 7 10.65 2.28 -12.27
N LYS A 8 10.49 1.68 -13.46
CA LYS A 8 9.18 1.18 -13.92
C LYS A 8 8.70 -0.04 -13.13
N ARG A 9 9.59 -0.94 -12.72
CA ARG A 9 9.26 -2.17 -11.97
C ARG A 9 9.06 -1.95 -10.48
N SER A 10 9.63 -0.88 -9.91
CA SER A 10 9.43 -0.51 -8.50
C SER A 10 8.12 0.23 -8.24
N LYS A 11 7.30 0.51 -9.27
CA LYS A 11 6.02 1.22 -9.09
C LYS A 11 4.99 0.31 -8.42
N VAL A 12 4.30 0.86 -7.42
CA VAL A 12 3.23 0.16 -6.68
C VAL A 12 1.88 0.75 -7.06
N LYS A 13 0.87 -0.10 -7.27
CA LYS A 13 -0.53 0.31 -7.46
C LYS A 13 -1.36 -0.07 -6.22
N PRO A 14 -1.59 0.86 -5.28
CA PRO A 14 -2.33 0.56 -4.07
C PRO A 14 -3.85 0.53 -4.31
N PHE A 15 -4.57 -0.07 -3.35
CA PHE A 15 -6.01 -0.02 -3.23
C PHE A 15 -6.40 0.21 -1.76
N ILE A 16 -7.62 0.70 -1.56
CA ILE A 16 -8.21 0.93 -0.24
C ILE A 16 -9.60 0.30 -0.26
N LYS A 17 -9.97 -0.45 0.79
CA LYS A 17 -11.22 -1.20 0.84
C LYS A 17 -11.68 -1.37 2.29
N VAL A 18 -12.99 -1.30 2.51
CA VAL A 18 -13.65 -1.74 3.75
C VAL A 18 -13.90 -3.25 3.65
N ILE A 19 -13.41 -4.03 4.61
CA ILE A 19 -13.41 -5.49 4.56
C ILE A 19 -13.91 -6.05 5.90
N ASN A 20 -14.79 -7.06 5.85
CA ASN A 20 -15.21 -7.84 7.01
C ASN A 20 -14.05 -8.72 7.51
N TYR A 21 -13.88 -8.86 8.83
CA TYR A 21 -12.85 -9.72 9.42
C TYR A 21 -12.87 -11.17 8.92
N ASN A 22 -14.06 -11.72 8.59
CA ASN A 22 -14.15 -13.07 8.04
C ASN A 22 -13.46 -13.23 6.67
N HIS A 23 -13.24 -12.13 5.95
CA HIS A 23 -12.55 -12.14 4.65
C HIS A 23 -11.03 -11.87 4.77
N MET A 24 -10.50 -11.81 6.00
CA MET A 24 -9.10 -11.54 6.28
C MET A 24 -8.45 -12.77 6.91
N MET A 25 -7.33 -13.22 6.32
CA MET A 25 -6.44 -14.19 6.97
C MET A 25 -5.38 -13.41 7.77
N PRO A 26 -5.37 -13.47 9.11
CA PRO A 26 -4.35 -12.80 9.90
C PRO A 26 -2.97 -13.40 9.64
N THR A 27 -1.94 -12.56 9.66
CA THR A 27 -0.55 -12.99 9.47
C THR A 27 0.30 -12.54 10.64
N ARG A 28 1.39 -13.27 10.92
CA ARG A 28 2.34 -12.94 12.00
C ARG A 28 3.18 -11.67 11.74
N TYR A 29 3.12 -11.10 10.54
CA TYR A 29 3.96 -9.97 10.15
C TYR A 29 3.31 -8.65 10.54
N GLY A 30 4.07 -7.80 11.24
CA GLY A 30 3.67 -6.42 11.52
C GLY A 30 4.13 -5.46 10.41
N LEU A 31 3.25 -4.53 10.04
CA LEU A 31 3.59 -3.37 9.21
C LEU A 31 3.27 -2.12 10.03
N ASP A 32 4.28 -1.31 10.31
CA ASP A 32 4.06 -0.01 10.93
C ASP A 32 3.32 0.91 9.92
N LEU A 33 2.20 1.48 10.36
CA LEU A 33 1.25 2.23 9.53
C LEU A 33 0.90 3.59 10.13
N GLU A 34 1.66 4.11 11.09
CA GLU A 34 1.32 5.38 11.76
C GLU A 34 1.08 6.53 10.78
N SER A 35 1.92 6.65 9.75
CA SER A 35 1.82 7.69 8.72
C SER A 35 0.61 7.53 7.78
N LEU A 36 -0.05 6.38 7.77
CA LEU A 36 -1.22 6.11 6.92
C LEU A 36 -2.56 6.21 7.66
N LYS A 37 -2.54 6.24 8.99
CA LYS A 37 -3.75 6.27 9.81
C LYS A 37 -4.57 7.54 9.63
N SER A 38 -3.91 8.67 9.38
CA SER A 38 -4.57 9.96 9.10
C SER A 38 -5.10 10.07 7.67
N VAL A 39 -4.54 9.29 6.73
CA VAL A 39 -4.87 9.35 5.30
C VAL A 39 -6.07 8.47 4.94
N VAL A 40 -6.29 7.40 5.70
CA VAL A 40 -7.37 6.43 5.47
C VAL A 40 -8.39 6.55 6.60
N THR A 41 -9.35 7.46 6.42
CA THR A 41 -10.49 7.65 7.32
C THR A 41 -11.78 7.15 6.68
N LEU A 42 -12.86 6.99 7.45
CA LEU A 42 -14.17 6.65 6.88
C LEU A 42 -14.64 7.69 5.86
N ASP A 43 -14.30 8.96 6.06
CA ASP A 43 -14.66 10.05 5.16
C ASP A 43 -14.00 9.91 3.80
N SER A 44 -12.76 9.40 3.74
CA SER A 44 -12.06 9.16 2.47
C SER A 44 -12.80 8.22 1.52
N PHE A 45 -13.79 7.46 2.00
CA PHE A 45 -14.62 6.59 1.19
C PHE A 45 -15.91 7.23 0.68
N LYS A 46 -16.31 8.40 1.18
CA LYS A 46 -17.55 9.08 0.75
C LYS A 46 -17.44 9.58 -0.68
N GLU A 47 -16.36 10.31 -0.99
CA GLU A 47 -16.15 10.93 -2.29
C GLU A 47 -15.09 10.20 -3.13
N PRO A 48 -15.31 9.98 -4.44
CA PRO A 48 -14.32 9.35 -5.32
C PRO A 48 -12.99 10.12 -5.40
N SER A 49 -13.02 11.45 -5.37
CA SER A 49 -11.84 12.32 -5.41
C SER A 49 -10.91 12.07 -4.22
N GLN A 50 -11.48 11.98 -3.01
CA GLN A 50 -10.73 11.70 -1.79
C GLN A 50 -10.09 10.31 -1.82
N ARG A 51 -10.78 9.31 -2.39
CA ARG A 51 -10.20 7.98 -2.60
C ARG A 51 -8.97 8.02 -3.50
N GLU A 52 -8.95 8.88 -4.51
CA GLU A 52 -7.79 9.06 -5.39
C GLU A 52 -6.62 9.74 -4.68
N GLU A 53 -6.89 10.76 -3.87
CA GLU A 53 -5.88 11.45 -3.06
C GLU A 53 -5.24 10.50 -2.05
N SER A 54 -6.03 9.74 -1.30
CA SER A 54 -5.51 8.73 -0.36
C SER A 54 -4.66 7.68 -1.08
N LYS A 55 -5.06 7.22 -2.27
CA LYS A 55 -4.26 6.27 -3.07
C LYS A 55 -2.92 6.88 -3.53
N LYS A 56 -2.90 8.15 -3.91
CA LYS A 56 -1.65 8.85 -4.31
C LYS A 56 -0.69 8.94 -3.12
N ALA A 57 -1.19 9.28 -1.93
CA ALA A 57 -0.40 9.35 -0.71
C ALA A 57 0.17 7.97 -0.32
N ILE A 58 -0.67 6.92 -0.32
CA ILE A 58 -0.24 5.54 -0.03
C ILE A 58 0.82 5.08 -1.03
N LYS A 59 0.64 5.37 -2.32
CA LYS A 59 1.58 4.98 -3.37
C LYS A 59 2.99 5.50 -3.09
N LYS A 60 3.11 6.79 -2.76
CA LYS A 60 4.40 7.43 -2.49
C LYS A 60 5.11 6.72 -1.33
N LEU A 61 4.41 6.51 -0.22
CA LEU A 61 4.97 5.86 0.96
C LEU A 61 5.37 4.40 0.70
N PHE A 62 4.56 3.64 -0.04
CA PHE A 62 4.85 2.25 -0.37
C PHE A 62 6.05 2.13 -1.31
N GLU A 63 6.20 3.05 -2.27
CA GLU A 63 7.38 3.09 -3.15
C GLU A 63 8.66 3.45 -2.35
N GLU A 64 8.58 4.39 -1.40
CA GLU A 64 9.70 4.71 -0.50
C GLU A 64 10.09 3.51 0.38
N ARG A 65 9.12 2.84 1.00
CA ARG A 65 9.37 1.63 1.81
C ARG A 65 9.96 0.49 0.99
N TYR A 66 9.43 0.24 -0.19
CA TYR A 66 9.95 -0.77 -1.12
C TYR A 66 11.41 -0.50 -1.49
N ASN A 67 11.75 0.75 -1.83
CA ASN A 67 13.11 1.14 -2.20
C ASN A 67 14.08 1.06 -1.00
N SER A 68 13.60 1.27 0.23
CA SER A 68 14.42 1.09 1.45
C SER A 68 14.64 -0.38 1.86
N GLY A 69 13.99 -1.33 1.19
CA GLY A 69 14.12 -2.77 1.48
C GLY A 69 13.39 -3.24 2.74
N LYS A 70 12.56 -2.38 3.36
CA LYS A 70 11.74 -2.74 4.53
C LYS A 70 10.54 -3.60 4.10
N ASN A 71 10.06 -4.45 5.01
CA ASN A 71 8.86 -5.28 4.81
C ASN A 71 8.88 -6.12 3.52
N LYS A 72 10.01 -6.77 3.21
CA LYS A 72 10.23 -7.53 1.98
C LYS A 72 9.13 -8.55 1.66
N TRP A 73 8.57 -9.21 2.67
CA TRP A 73 7.46 -10.15 2.51
C TRP A 73 6.18 -9.47 1.98
N PHE A 74 5.84 -8.29 2.50
CA PHE A 74 4.65 -7.54 2.09
C PHE A 74 4.68 -7.12 0.61
N PHE A 75 5.86 -6.78 0.09
CA PHE A 75 6.03 -6.40 -1.32
C PHE A 75 6.29 -7.59 -2.26
N SER A 76 6.32 -8.81 -1.72
CA SER A 76 6.46 -10.02 -2.52
C SER A 76 5.08 -10.58 -2.87
N LYS A 77 4.85 -10.86 -4.16
CA LYS A 77 3.58 -11.44 -4.60
C LYS A 77 3.38 -12.83 -3.99
N LEU A 78 2.25 -13.03 -3.31
CA LEU A 78 1.81 -14.36 -2.87
C LEU A 78 1.51 -15.21 -4.12
N ARG A 79 2.18 -16.36 -4.24
CA ARG A 79 1.95 -17.33 -5.31
C ARG A 79 1.02 -18.41 -4.79
N PHE A 80 -0.11 -18.56 -5.45
CA PHE A 80 -1.06 -19.65 -5.31
C PHE A 80 -1.45 -20.08 -6.73
#